data_AF-A2ELN8-F1
#
_entry.id   AF-A2ELN8-F1
#
_cell.length_a   1.000
_cell.length_b   1.000
_cell.length_c   1.000
_cell.angle_alpha   90.00
_cell.angle_beta   90.00
_cell.angle_gamma   90.00
#
_symmetry.space_group_name_H-M   'P 1'
#
loop_
_entity.id
_entity.type
_entity.pdbx_description
1 polymer ?
#
loop_
_entity_poly.entity_id
_entity_poly.type
_entity_poly.pdbx_seq_one_letter_code
_entity_poly.pdbx_strand_id
1 'polypeptide(L)' 'MVEVLISHGANINEINKNGETALHIAAYHYSKETAKVLISHGASYALR' A
#
# COMPACT_ATOMS: atom_id res chain seq x y z
N MET A 1 -3.78 -2.37 11.33
CA MET A 1 -2.77 -1.29 11.16
C MET A 1 -3.03 -0.52 9.87
N VAL A 2 -3.00 -1.16 8.68
CA VAL A 2 -3.27 -0.49 7.39
C VAL A 2 -4.56 0.33 7.41
N GLU A 3 -5.66 -0.25 7.87
CA GLU A 3 -6.96 0.44 7.99
C GLU A 3 -6.93 1.66 8.92
N VAL A 4 -6.17 1.59 10.02
CA VAL A 4 -6.02 2.71 10.96
C VAL A 4 -5.25 3.85 10.31
N LEU A 5 -4.21 3.54 9.53
CA LEU A 5 -3.43 4.57 8.84
C LEU A 5 -4.29 5.27 7.77
N ILE A 6 -5.06 4.49 7.00
CA ILE A 6 -5.98 5.04 5.99
C ILE A 6 -7.06 5.91 6.65
N SER A 7 -7.64 5.49 7.78
CA SER A 7 -8.65 6.28 8.49
C SER A 7 -8.09 7.60 9.05
N HIS A 8 -6.79 7.69 9.29
CA HIS A 8 -6.09 8.91 9.68
C HIS A 8 -5.56 9.71 8.49
N GLY A 9 -5.98 9.39 7.26
CA GLY A 9 -5.65 10.17 6.06
C GLY A 9 -4.31 9.84 5.41
N ALA A 10 -3.70 8.69 5.74
CA ALA A 10 -2.51 8.24 5.02
C ALA A 10 -2.84 8.00 3.53
N ASN A 11 -2.03 8.57 2.63
CA ASN A 11 -2.17 8.31 1.20
C ASN A 11 -1.62 6.93 0.85
N ILE A 12 -2.52 6.04 0.40
CA ILE A 12 -2.23 4.63 0.13
C ILE A 12 -1.31 4.40 -1.08
N ASN A 13 -1.18 5.41 -1.95
CA ASN A 13 -0.33 5.37 -3.15
C ASN A 13 0.95 6.19 -3.01
N GLU A 14 1.30 6.65 -1.80
CA GLU A 14 2.60 7.28 -1.56
C GLU A 14 3.74 6.35 -1.94
N ILE A 15 4.79 6.96 -2.46
CA ILE A 15 6.04 6.29 -2.80
C ILE A 15 7.13 6.68 -1.80
N ASN A 16 7.95 5.71 -1.42
CA ASN A 16 9.15 6.00 -0.64
C ASN A 16 10.26 6.59 -1.54
N LYS A 17 11.45 6.84 -0.96
CA LYS A 17 12.62 7.36 -1.70
C LYS A 17 13.11 6.47 -2.83
N ASN A 18 12.71 5.19 -2.85
CA ASN A 18 13.06 4.22 -3.88
C ASN A 18 11.97 4.12 -4.97
N GLY A 19 10.89 4.90 -4.88
CA GLY A 19 9.75 4.79 -5.79
C GLY A 19 8.79 3.64 -5.47
N GLU A 20 8.89 3.02 -4.29
CA GLU A 20 8.08 1.87 -3.92
C GLU A 20 6.80 2.30 -3.21
N THR A 21 5.66 1.76 -3.64
CA THR A 21 4.38 1.88 -2.93
C THR A 21 4.28 0.85 -1.81
N ALA A 22 3.30 1.02 -0.92
CA ALA A 22 2.97 0.01 0.11
C ALA A 22 2.71 -1.40 -0.49
N LEU A 23 2.20 -1.47 -1.73
CA LEU A 23 1.97 -2.74 -2.42
C LEU A 23 3.27 -3.43 -2.85
N HIS A 24 4.28 -2.66 -3.29
CA HIS A 24 5.61 -3.19 -3.61
C HIS A 24 6.24 -3.83 -2.37
N ILE A 25 6.18 -3.12 -1.23
CA ILE A 25 6.69 -3.60 0.05
C ILE A 25 5.95 -4.89 0.49
N ALA A 26 4.62 -4.91 0.39
CA ALA A 26 3.83 -6.09 0.74
C ALA A 26 4.18 -7.31 -0.14
N ALA A 27 4.42 -7.09 -1.44
CA ALA A 27 4.84 -8.14 -2.37
C ALA A 27 6.26 -8.66 -2.05
N TYR A 28 7.22 -7.77 -1.76
CA TYR A 28 8.59 -8.13 -1.38
C TYR A 28 8.63 -9.02 -0.13
N HIS A 29 7.74 -8.75 0.83
CA HIS A 29 7.61 -9.53 2.07
C HIS A 29 6.64 -10.71 1.98
N TYR A 30 6.13 -11.06 0.79
CA TYR A 30 5.14 -12.14 0.59
C TYR A 30 3.90 -12.03 1.50
N SER A 31 3.53 -10.80 1.88
CA SER A 31 2.43 -10.55 2.82
C SER A 31 1.09 -10.45 2.09
N LYS A 32 0.51 -11.62 1.79
CA LYS A 32 -0.74 -11.75 1.02
C LYS A 32 -1.91 -11.00 1.66
N GLU A 33 -2.06 -11.07 2.97
CA GLU A 33 -3.15 -10.45 3.72
C GLU A 33 -3.03 -8.93 3.66
N THR A 34 -1.82 -8.39 3.84
CA THR A 34 -1.54 -6.96 3.74
C THR A 34 -1.81 -6.47 2.31
N ALA A 35 -1.36 -7.21 1.29
CA ALA A 35 -1.63 -6.88 -0.11
C ALA A 35 -3.13 -6.85 -0.41
N LYS A 36 -3.92 -7.80 0.12
CA LYS A 36 -5.38 -7.81 -0.05
C LYS A 36 -6.05 -6.58 0.54
N VAL A 37 -5.66 -6.19 1.77
CA VAL A 37 -6.20 -4.99 2.43
C VAL A 37 -5.84 -3.74 1.63
N LEU A 38 -4.60 -3.62 1.18
CA LEU A 38 -4.17 -2.50 0.34
C LEU A 38 -5.00 -2.41 -0.95
N ILE A 39 -5.18 -3.53 -1.66
CA ILE A 39 -5.96 -3.59 -2.90
C ILE A 39 -7.43 -3.25 -2.65
N SER A 40 -8.04 -3.74 -1.56
CA SER A 40 -9.44 -3.42 -1.25
C SER A 40 -9.66 -1.94 -0.93
N HIS A 41 -8.61 -1.23 -0.52
CA HIS A 41 -8.63 0.20 -0.28
C HIS A 41 -8.11 1.03 -1.47
N GLY A 42 -7.94 0.42 -2.65
CA GLY A 42 -7.59 1.14 -3.88
C GLY A 42 -6.10 1.43 -4.04
N ALA A 43 -5.22 0.70 -3.35
CA ALA A 43 -3.80 0.73 -3.63
C ALA A 43 -3.55 0.27 -5.08
N SER A 44 -2.80 1.07 -5.82
CA SER A 44 -2.42 0.79 -7.20
C SER A 44 -0.91 0.65 -7.31
N TYR A 45 -0.45 0.08 -8.43
CA TYR A 45 0.98 -0.01 -8.75
C TYR A 45 1.62 1.35 -9.13
N ALA A 46 0.88 2.46 -9.00
CA ALA A 46 1.24 3.82 -9.39
C ALA A 46 1.61 3.96 -10.89
N LEU A 47 0.72 4.61 -11.65
CA LEU A 47 0.97 5.62 -12.69
C LEU A 47 -0.28 5.77 -13.57
N ARG A 48 -1.13 6.74 -13.24
CA ARG A 48 -1.86 7.56 -14.22
C ARG A 48 -2.15 8.93 -13.65
#